data_AF-A0A835S6U4-F1
#
_entry.id   AF-A0A835S6U4-F1
#
_cell.length_a   1.000
_cell.length_b   1.000
_cell.length_c   1.000
_cell.angle_alpha   90.00
_cell.angle_beta   90.00
_cell.angle_gamma   90.00
#
_symmetry.space_group_name_H-M   'P 1'
#
loop_
_entity.id
_entity.type
_entity.pdbx_description
1 polymer ?
#
loop_
_entity_poly.entity_id
_entity_poly.type
_entity_poly.pdbx_seq_one_letter_code
_entity_poly.pdbx_strand_id
1 'polypeptide(L)'
;MNITEVNKIFRKSIIKGYFEPELLNLDFKKSNVKHPTIHDDGLMQSKLLHIFFDIDTGSDYPDGDEWFIVELLFPYSIKVPDSLKGADYFTTISVGEGKNFWHHRELIRYKYGKSKKLQDSLTFIETKYKELHALLEPLEKDLK
;
A
#
# COMPACT_ATOMS: atom_id res chain seq x y z
N MET A 1 5.85 -20.73 18.30
CA MET A 1 5.67 -19.53 17.46
C MET A 1 4.98 -18.49 18.31
N ASN A 2 5.55 -17.29 18.42
CA ASN A 2 4.91 -16.22 19.20
C ASN A 2 3.71 -15.64 18.42
N ILE A 3 2.82 -14.90 19.09
CA ILE A 3 1.61 -14.35 18.45
C ILE A 3 1.96 -13.42 17.27
N THR A 4 3.04 -12.65 17.37
CA THR A 4 3.50 -11.73 16.32
C THR A 4 3.89 -12.48 15.04
N GLU A 5 4.61 -13.59 15.14
CA GLU A 5 4.99 -14.46 14.02
C GLU A 5 3.76 -15.08 13.37
N VAL A 6 2.82 -15.56 14.19
CA VAL A 6 1.53 -16.11 13.74
C VAL A 6 0.75 -15.05 12.93
N ASN A 7 0.63 -13.84 13.45
CA ASN A 7 -0.08 -12.74 12.79
C ASN A 7 0.54 -12.41 11.43
N LYS A 8 1.88 -12.33 11.35
CA LYS A 8 2.59 -12.08 10.08
C LYS A 8 2.33 -13.17 9.05
N ILE A 9 2.33 -14.45 9.46
CA ILE A 9 2.04 -15.58 8.57
C ILE A 9 0.61 -15.50 8.04
N PHE A 10 -0.38 -15.19 8.88
CA PHE A 10 -1.77 -15.04 8.45
C PHE A 10 -1.95 -13.87 7.49
N ARG A 11 -1.41 -12.68 7.82
CA ARG A 11 -1.42 -11.50 6.95
C ARG A 11 -0.84 -11.84 5.58
N LYS A 12 0.37 -12.42 5.55
CA LYS A 12 1.06 -12.79 4.31
C LYS A 12 0.25 -13.79 3.49
N SER A 13 -0.35 -14.79 4.15
CA SER A 13 -1.17 -15.81 3.48
C SER A 13 -2.42 -15.21 2.84
N ILE A 14 -3.11 -14.30 3.51
CA ILE A 14 -4.30 -13.62 2.96
C ILE A 14 -3.92 -12.66 1.83
N ILE A 15 -2.82 -11.91 1.96
CA ILE A 15 -2.36 -11.01 0.90
C ILE A 15 -1.98 -11.79 -0.35
N LYS A 16 -1.13 -12.83 -0.21
CA LYS A 16 -0.67 -13.65 -1.33
C LYS A 16 -1.77 -14.53 -1.93
N GLY A 17 -2.69 -15.02 -1.10
CA GLY A 17 -3.76 -15.93 -1.50
C GLY A 17 -5.02 -15.26 -2.04
N TYR A 18 -5.23 -13.97 -1.74
CA TYR A 18 -6.44 -13.24 -2.15
C TYR A 18 -6.11 -11.86 -2.74
N PHE A 19 -5.56 -10.92 -1.96
CA PHE A 19 -5.45 -9.53 -2.41
C PHE A 19 -4.55 -9.34 -3.64
N GLU A 20 -3.38 -9.97 -3.68
CA GLU A 20 -2.49 -9.87 -4.84
C GLU A 20 -3.13 -10.46 -6.11
N PRO A 21 -3.64 -11.72 -6.12
CA PRO A 21 -4.37 -12.26 -7.26
C PRO A 21 -5.54 -11.38 -7.73
N GLU A 22 -6.35 -10.88 -6.80
CA GLU A 22 -7.52 -10.07 -7.16
C GLU A 22 -7.13 -8.70 -7.72
N LEU A 23 -6.08 -8.06 -7.18
CA LEU A 23 -5.55 -6.84 -7.77
C LEU A 23 -4.99 -7.09 -9.18
N LEU A 24 -4.32 -8.23 -9.42
CA LEU A 24 -3.86 -8.60 -10.76
C LEU A 24 -5.04 -8.79 -11.74
N ASN A 25 -6.18 -9.31 -11.28
CA ASN A 25 -7.41 -9.39 -12.08
C ASN A 25 -8.01 -8.00 -12.39
N LEU A 26 -7.70 -6.99 -11.58
CA LEU A 26 -8.05 -5.59 -11.78
C LEU A 26 -6.96 -4.83 -12.55
N ASP A 27 -6.22 -5.48 -13.45
CA ASP A 27 -5.17 -4.89 -14.29
C ASP A 27 -3.94 -4.31 -13.55
N PHE A 28 -3.79 -4.56 -12.24
CA PHE A 28 -2.52 -4.28 -11.59
C PHE A 28 -1.43 -5.19 -12.16
N LYS A 29 -0.20 -4.69 -12.16
CA LYS A 29 1.00 -5.41 -12.59
C LYS A 29 2.05 -5.30 -11.50
N LYS A 30 3.03 -6.20 -11.51
CA LYS A 30 4.19 -6.08 -10.63
C LYS A 30 4.88 -4.73 -10.83
N SER A 31 5.09 -4.02 -9.73
CA SER A 31 5.85 -2.78 -9.70
C SER A 31 7.33 -3.07 -9.98
N ASN A 32 7.97 -2.17 -10.72
CA ASN A 32 9.42 -2.14 -10.91
C ASN A 32 10.13 -1.26 -9.88
N VAL A 33 9.39 -0.62 -8.98
CA VAL A 33 9.91 0.22 -7.89
C VAL A 33 10.13 -0.64 -6.66
N LYS A 34 11.18 -0.32 -5.89
CA LYS A 34 11.45 -0.95 -4.59
C LYS A 34 11.08 0.01 -3.48
N HIS A 35 10.33 -0.51 -2.50
CA HIS A 35 10.05 0.22 -1.27
C HIS A 35 11.32 0.31 -0.43
N PRO A 36 11.57 1.43 0.27
CA PRO A 36 12.76 1.57 1.10
C PRO A 36 12.80 0.64 2.32
N THR A 37 11.63 0.25 2.83
CA THR A 37 11.50 -0.56 4.07
C THR A 37 10.71 -1.84 3.90
N ILE A 38 9.95 -2.02 2.81
CA ILE A 38 9.11 -3.21 2.56
C ILE A 38 9.80 -4.03 1.48
N HIS A 39 10.17 -5.27 1.81
CA HIS A 39 11.01 -6.08 0.94
C HIS A 39 10.24 -6.91 -0.11
N ASP A 40 8.95 -7.17 0.14
CA ASP A 40 8.08 -7.86 -0.83
C ASP A 40 7.83 -6.93 -2.05
N ASP A 41 7.59 -7.52 -3.22
CA ASP A 41 7.33 -6.77 -4.46
C ASP A 41 6.01 -5.98 -4.37
N GLY A 42 6.00 -4.78 -4.96
CA GLY A 42 4.79 -3.96 -5.07
C GLY A 42 3.95 -4.30 -6.30
N LEU A 43 2.77 -3.69 -6.36
CA LEU A 43 1.85 -3.72 -7.50
C LEU A 43 1.54 -2.30 -7.98
N MET A 44 1.19 -2.14 -9.26
CA MET A 44 0.86 -0.83 -9.83
C MET A 44 -0.10 -0.96 -11.01
N GLN A 45 -0.93 0.06 -11.25
CA GLN A 45 -1.62 0.26 -12.54
C GLN A 45 -0.99 1.37 -13.38
N SER A 46 -0.15 2.23 -12.76
CA SER A 46 0.57 3.30 -13.44
C SER A 46 2.00 3.42 -12.94
N LYS A 47 2.81 4.22 -13.64
CA LYS A 47 4.21 4.45 -13.25
C LYS A 47 4.35 5.35 -12.02
N LEU A 48 3.29 6.06 -11.63
CA LEU A 48 3.31 7.07 -10.56
C LEU A 48 3.02 6.51 -9.18
N LEU A 49 2.16 5.49 -9.08
CA LEU A 49 1.61 5.05 -7.80
C LEU A 49 1.76 3.55 -7.64
N HIS A 50 2.44 3.15 -6.58
CA HIS A 50 2.84 1.76 -6.35
C HIS A 50 2.30 1.29 -5.00
N ILE A 51 1.52 0.22 -4.99
CA ILE A 51 0.98 -0.42 -3.80
C ILE A 51 2.01 -1.37 -3.21
N PHE A 52 2.25 -1.25 -1.92
CA PHE A 52 2.99 -2.20 -1.09
C PHE A 52 2.14 -2.63 0.10
N PHE A 53 2.35 -3.86 0.57
CA PHE A 53 1.68 -4.36 1.77
C PHE A 53 2.67 -4.41 2.93
N ASP A 54 2.42 -3.59 3.94
CA ASP A 54 3.17 -3.61 5.19
C ASP A 54 2.52 -4.62 6.14
N ILE A 55 3.18 -5.78 6.26
CA ILE A 55 2.75 -6.87 7.14
C ILE A 55 3.37 -6.77 8.54
N ASP A 56 4.36 -5.89 8.75
CA ASP A 56 5.15 -5.83 9.96
C ASP A 56 4.53 -4.86 10.97
N THR A 57 4.10 -3.68 10.53
CA THR A 57 3.55 -2.64 11.41
C THR A 57 2.36 -3.15 12.22
N GLY A 58 2.40 -2.89 13.53
CA GLY A 58 1.44 -3.31 14.56
C GLY A 58 1.09 -4.80 14.58
N SER A 59 2.00 -5.66 14.13
CA SER A 59 1.88 -7.12 14.34
C SER A 59 1.88 -7.50 15.82
N ASP A 60 2.34 -6.60 16.69
CA ASP A 60 2.37 -6.70 18.14
C ASP A 60 1.03 -6.33 18.81
N TYR A 61 0.04 -5.81 18.07
CA TYR A 61 -1.29 -5.58 18.61
C TYR A 61 -2.11 -6.88 18.74
N PRO A 62 -2.99 -6.99 19.76
CA PRO A 62 -3.79 -8.19 20.00
C PRO A 62 -4.69 -8.62 18.84
N ASP A 63 -5.14 -7.67 18.02
CA ASP A 63 -5.97 -7.86 16.83
C ASP A 63 -5.16 -7.75 15.53
N GLY A 64 -3.83 -7.88 15.62
CA GLY A 64 -2.93 -7.73 14.47
C GLY A 64 -3.28 -8.70 13.33
N ASP A 65 -3.83 -9.87 13.61
CA ASP A 65 -4.29 -10.81 12.57
C ASP A 65 -5.55 -10.36 11.81
N GLU A 66 -6.11 -9.19 12.14
CA GLU A 66 -7.32 -8.68 11.50
C GLU A 66 -7.08 -7.60 10.45
N TRP A 67 -5.88 -7.03 10.41
CA TRP A 67 -5.57 -5.88 9.58
C TRP A 67 -4.12 -5.90 9.08
N PHE A 68 -3.88 -5.19 7.99
CA PHE A 68 -2.54 -4.85 7.46
C PHE A 68 -2.56 -3.40 6.97
N ILE A 69 -1.40 -2.84 6.69
CA ILE A 69 -1.31 -1.52 6.07
C ILE A 69 -1.04 -1.66 4.58
N VAL A 70 -1.76 -0.88 3.78
CA VAL A 70 -1.43 -0.64 2.37
C VAL A 70 -0.69 0.67 2.28
N GLU A 71 0.48 0.63 1.67
CA GLU A 71 1.32 1.79 1.46
C GLU A 71 1.38 2.12 -0.03
N LEU A 72 0.88 3.30 -0.40
CA LEU A 72 0.95 3.81 -1.76
C LEU A 72 2.17 4.72 -1.90
N LEU A 73 3.20 4.25 -2.58
CA LEU A 73 4.50 4.89 -2.73
C LEU A 73 4.64 5.59 -4.09
N PHE A 74 5.30 6.75 -4.06
CA PHE A 74 5.69 7.51 -5.24
C PHE A 74 7.14 7.24 -5.63
N PRO A 75 7.47 7.38 -6.93
CA PRO A 75 8.85 7.56 -7.36
C PRO A 75 9.48 8.78 -6.67
N TYR A 76 10.73 8.59 -6.21
CA TYR A 76 11.53 9.60 -5.51
C TYR A 76 11.65 10.94 -6.27
N SER A 77 11.65 10.90 -7.61
CA SER A 77 11.93 12.05 -8.47
C SER A 77 10.76 13.04 -8.62
N ILE A 78 9.58 12.74 -8.08
CA ILE A 78 8.37 13.56 -8.29
C ILE A 78 8.24 14.64 -7.21
N LYS A 79 8.00 15.87 -7.65
CA LYS A 79 7.64 16.99 -6.78
C LYS A 79 6.13 17.01 -6.59
N VAL A 80 5.66 16.67 -5.39
CA VAL A 80 4.24 16.70 -5.04
C VAL A 80 3.81 18.16 -4.76
N PRO A 81 2.70 18.64 -5.36
CA PRO A 81 2.11 19.95 -5.07
C PRO A 81 1.77 20.12 -3.59
N ASP A 82 1.86 21.34 -3.06
CA ASP A 82 1.57 21.60 -1.63
C ASP A 82 0.15 21.19 -1.21
N SER A 83 -0.82 21.28 -2.11
CA SER A 83 -2.21 20.86 -1.86
C SER A 83 -2.40 19.35 -1.64
N LEU A 84 -1.40 18.54 -2.03
CA LEU A 84 -1.42 17.07 -1.87
C LEU A 84 -0.48 16.60 -0.75
N LYS A 85 0.01 17.52 0.09
CA LYS A 85 0.85 17.21 1.26
C LYS A 85 -0.01 17.19 2.51
N GLY A 86 0.16 16.14 3.32
CA GLY A 86 -0.55 15.98 4.58
C GLY A 86 -0.99 14.54 4.80
N ALA A 87 -1.49 14.25 6.01
CA ALA A 87 -1.90 12.91 6.40
C ALA A 87 -3.07 12.37 5.55
N ASP A 88 -3.93 13.25 5.05
CA ASP A 88 -5.06 12.88 4.18
C ASP A 88 -4.62 12.51 2.75
N TYR A 89 -3.41 12.89 2.38
CA TYR A 89 -2.81 12.65 1.06
C TYR A 89 -1.41 12.07 1.25
N PHE A 90 -0.35 12.80 0.93
CA PHE A 90 1.01 12.27 0.99
C PHE A 90 1.84 12.89 2.10
N THR A 91 2.51 12.03 2.84
CA THR A 91 3.58 12.39 3.78
C THR A 91 4.91 11.86 3.25
N THR A 92 6.00 12.02 4.01
CA THR A 92 7.33 11.60 3.56
C THR A 92 7.92 10.49 4.43
N ILE A 93 8.52 9.49 3.77
CA ILE A 93 9.45 8.54 4.39
C ILE A 93 10.86 9.05 4.16
N SER A 94 11.61 9.30 5.23
CA SER A 94 13.04 9.59 5.12
C SER A 94 13.85 8.30 5.14
N VAL A 95 14.69 8.10 4.13
CA VAL A 95 15.44 6.84 3.95
C VAL A 95 16.95 7.02 4.15
N GLY A 96 17.36 8.14 4.73
CA GLY A 96 18.77 8.54 4.85
C GLY A 96 19.29 9.25 3.60
N GLU A 97 20.50 9.84 3.70
CA GLU A 97 21.18 10.55 2.61
C GLU A 97 20.38 11.72 1.99
N GLY A 98 19.41 12.28 2.73
CA GLY A 98 18.54 13.34 2.23
C GLY A 98 17.49 12.88 1.22
N LYS A 99 17.30 11.57 1.02
CA LYS A 99 16.28 11.02 0.14
C LYS A 99 14.96 10.85 0.90
N ASN A 100 13.90 11.48 0.41
CA ASN A 100 12.54 11.36 0.93
C ASN A 100 11.61 10.82 -0.15
N PHE A 101 10.90 9.73 0.16
CA PHE A 101 9.82 9.22 -0.69
C PHE A 101 8.48 9.79 -0.23
N TRP A 102 7.60 10.09 -1.18
CA TRP A 102 6.22 10.42 -0.86
C TRP A 102 5.41 9.13 -0.75
N HIS A 103 4.56 9.05 0.26
CA HIS A 103 3.70 7.90 0.47
C HIS A 103 2.38 8.27 1.15
N HIS A 104 1.39 7.39 0.99
CA HIS A 104 0.15 7.38 1.73
C HIS A 104 -0.04 6.01 2.36
N ARG A 105 -0.58 5.96 3.59
CA ARG A 105 -0.78 4.70 4.32
C ARG A 105 -2.25 4.56 4.70
N GLU A 106 -2.82 3.41 4.35
CA GLU A 106 -4.19 3.04 4.69
C GLU A 106 -4.20 1.80 5.58
N LEU A 107 -4.97 1.86 6.68
CA LEU A 107 -5.20 0.71 7.55
C LEU A 107 -6.33 -0.14 6.98
N ILE A 108 -6.00 -1.32 6.47
CA ILE A 108 -6.96 -2.24 5.87
C ILE A 108 -7.34 -3.33 6.86
N ARG A 109 -8.55 -3.26 7.38
CA ARG A 109 -9.12 -4.35 8.19
C ARG A 109 -9.83 -5.35 7.28
N TYR A 110 -9.41 -6.61 7.33
CA TYR A 110 -9.86 -7.69 6.43
C TYR A 110 -10.57 -8.83 7.16
N LYS A 111 -10.52 -8.84 8.50
CA LYS A 111 -11.20 -9.83 9.35
C LYS A 111 -12.01 -9.10 10.42
N TYR A 112 -13.34 -9.12 10.32
CA TYR A 112 -14.27 -8.80 11.42
C TYR A 112 -15.67 -9.30 11.06
N GLY A 113 -16.22 -10.24 11.83
CA GLY A 113 -17.56 -10.80 11.60
C GLY A 113 -17.71 -11.71 10.36
N LYS A 114 -18.95 -12.09 10.00
CA LYS A 114 -19.26 -13.13 9.01
C LYS A 114 -19.25 -12.60 7.55
N SER A 115 -18.21 -13.04 6.81
CA SER A 115 -18.22 -13.46 5.39
C SER A 115 -18.29 -12.48 4.19
N LYS A 116 -18.03 -11.16 4.32
CA LYS A 116 -17.89 -10.27 3.12
C LYS A 116 -16.73 -9.26 3.13
N LYS A 117 -15.86 -9.29 4.15
CA LYS A 117 -14.87 -8.23 4.36
C LYS A 117 -13.72 -8.19 3.36
N LEU A 118 -13.27 -9.31 2.83
CA LEU A 118 -12.16 -9.33 1.88
C LEU A 118 -12.48 -8.53 0.59
N GLN A 119 -13.69 -8.72 0.04
CA GLN A 119 -14.14 -7.99 -1.14
C GLN A 119 -14.34 -6.49 -0.84
N ASP A 120 -14.91 -6.15 0.32
CA ASP A 120 -15.09 -4.77 0.75
C ASP A 120 -13.73 -4.06 0.90
N SER A 121 -12.76 -4.73 1.55
CA SER A 121 -11.38 -4.24 1.68
C SER A 121 -10.69 -4.07 0.32
N LEU A 122 -10.87 -5.02 -0.60
CA LEU A 122 -10.34 -4.93 -1.95
C LEU A 122 -10.93 -3.73 -2.70
N THR A 123 -12.25 -3.55 -2.60
CA THR A 123 -12.97 -2.43 -3.23
C THR A 123 -12.49 -1.09 -2.67
N PHE A 124 -12.25 -1.03 -1.36
CA PHE A 124 -11.67 0.14 -0.72
C PHE A 124 -10.27 0.45 -1.23
N ILE A 125 -9.37 -0.55 -1.31
CA ILE A 125 -8.01 -0.38 -1.85
C ILE A 125 -8.08 0.15 -3.29
N GLU A 126 -8.90 -0.45 -4.14
CA GLU A 126 -9.06 -0.04 -5.53
C GLU A 126 -9.61 1.40 -5.65
N THR A 127 -10.63 1.74 -4.87
CA THR A 127 -11.24 3.08 -4.86
C THR A 127 -10.21 4.11 -4.42
N LYS A 128 -9.49 3.84 -3.33
CA LYS A 128 -8.44 4.75 -2.84
C LYS A 128 -7.29 4.90 -3.81
N TYR A 129 -6.85 3.82 -4.43
CA TYR A 129 -5.83 3.88 -5.47
C TYR A 129 -6.28 4.79 -6.62
N LYS A 130 -7.51 4.62 -7.12
CA LYS A 130 -8.06 5.44 -8.22
C LYS A 130 -8.21 6.91 -7.84
N GLU A 131 -8.72 7.19 -6.64
CA GLU A 131 -8.85 8.56 -6.11
C GLU A 131 -7.49 9.26 -6.07
N LEU A 132 -6.50 8.62 -5.45
CA LEU A 132 -5.15 9.16 -5.34
C LEU A 132 -4.50 9.26 -6.72
N HIS A 133 -4.62 8.24 -7.56
CA HIS A 133 -4.08 8.26 -8.92
C HIS A 133 -4.58 9.45 -9.74
N ALA A 134 -5.88 9.73 -9.72
CA ALA A 134 -6.48 10.84 -10.45
C ALA A 134 -5.91 12.21 -10.06
N LEU A 135 -5.53 12.38 -8.78
CA LEU A 135 -4.89 13.62 -8.31
C LEU A 135 -3.45 13.77 -8.85
N LEU A 136 -2.85 12.69 -9.34
CA LEU A 136 -1.45 12.62 -9.73
C LEU A 136 -1.26 12.53 -11.23
N GLU A 137 -2.29 12.18 -12.00
CA GLU A 137 -2.27 12.17 -13.47
C GLU A 137 -1.60 13.42 -14.07
N PRO A 138 -1.83 14.66 -13.56
CA PRO A 138 -1.16 15.85 -14.08
C PRO A 138 0.38 15.85 -13.93
N LEU A 139 0.91 15.01 -13.03
CA LEU A 139 2.34 14.84 -12.76
C LEU A 139 2.99 13.75 -13.62
N GLU A 140 2.22 12.97 -14.40
CA GLU A 140 2.78 11.90 -15.25
C GLU A 140 3.80 12.44 -16.25
N LYS A 141 3.58 13.66 -16.76
CA LYS A 141 4.52 14.35 -17.67
C LYS A 141 5.91 14.57 -17.09
N ASP A 142 6.02 14.56 -15.75
CA ASP A 142 7.28 14.78 -15.03
C ASP A 142 8.04 13.47 -14.79
N LEU A 143 7.44 12.31 -15.10
CA LEU A 143 8.13 11.03 -15.15
C LEU A 143 8.99 10.97 -16.43
N LYS A 144 10.31 10.83 -16.23
CA LYS A 144 11.28 10.61 -17.31
C LYS A 144 11.35 9.14 -17.72
#